data_AF-A0A8T5FFY8-F1
#
_entry.id   AF-A0A8T5FFY8-F1
#
_cell.length_a   1.000
_cell.length_b   1.000
_cell.length_c   1.000
_cell.angle_alpha   90.00
_cell.angle_beta   90.00
_cell.angle_gamma   90.00
#
_symmetry.space_group_name_H-M   'P 1'
#
loop_
_entity.id
_entity.type
_entity.pdbx_description
1 polymer ?
#
loop_
_entity_poly.entity_id
_entity_poly.type
_entity_poly.pdbx_seq_one_letter_code
_entity_poly.pdbx_strand_id
1 'polypeptide(L)' 'MDYKIKIVELLKNCGFDINVDLITIPPNKKFGDFSCPMFSFAKELKKSPNQIAQDLCSKLSDSNFEKIVSEGPYLN' A
#
# COMPACT_ATOMS: atom_id res chain seq x y z
N MET A 1 14.14 2.52 12.27
CA MET A 1 13.93 2.31 10.82
C MET A 1 12.49 2.66 10.52
N ASP A 2 12.26 3.69 9.71
CA ASP A 2 10.91 4.12 9.35
C ASP A 2 10.34 3.22 8.26
N TYR A 3 9.57 2.19 8.66
CA TYR A 3 8.90 1.27 7.72
C TYR A 3 8.03 1.99 6.69
N LYS A 4 7.49 3.17 7.05
CA LYS A 4 6.78 4.05 6.12
C LYS A 4 7.63 4.42 4.90
N ILE A 5 8.90 4.74 5.10
CA ILE A 5 9.81 5.11 4.00
C ILE A 5 10.04 3.90 3.09
N LYS A 6 10.26 2.71 3.65
CA LYS A 6 10.41 1.48 2.87
C LYS A 6 9.17 1.18 2.01
N ILE A 7 7.97 1.35 2.56
CA ILE A 7 6.72 1.15 1.81
C ILE A 7 6.64 2.13 0.63
N VAL A 8 6.98 3.41 0.86
CA VAL A 8 7.04 4.41 -0.20
C VAL A 8 8.06 4.04 -1.27
N GLU A 9 9.27 3.62 -0.89
CA GLU A 9 10.31 3.21 -1.84
C GLU A 9 9.89 1.99 -2.68
N LEU A 10 9.27 0.99 -2.06
CA LEU A 10 8.74 -0.18 -2.74
C LEU A 10 7.68 0.21 -3.77
N LEU A 11 6.72 1.04 -3.37
CA LEU A 11 5.67 1.52 -4.26
C LEU A 11 6.24 2.38 -5.39
N LYS A 12 7.24 3.21 -5.09
CA LYS A 12 7.94 4.02 -6.08
C LYS A 12 8.67 3.16 -7.12
N ASN A 13 9.28 2.05 -6.70
CA ASN A 13 9.86 1.06 -7.63
C ASN A 13 8.81 0.40 -8.52
N CYS A 14 7.56 0.28 -8.06
CA CYS A 14 6.43 -0.16 -8.88
C CYS A 14 5.81 0.96 -9.74
N GLY A 15 6.33 2.19 -9.67
CA GLY A 15 5.81 3.35 -10.42
C GLY A 15 4.71 4.14 -9.69
N PHE A 16 4.52 3.92 -8.39
CA PHE A 16 3.53 4.60 -7.57
C PHE A 16 4.21 5.59 -6.63
N ASP A 17 4.02 6.88 -6.86
CA ASP A 17 4.56 7.93 -5.98
C ASP A 17 3.56 8.23 -4.85
N ILE A 18 3.73 7.55 -3.70
CA ILE A 18 2.95 7.83 -2.49
C ILE A 18 3.74 8.66 -1.49
N ASN A 19 3.03 9.49 -0.73
CA ASN A 19 3.61 10.18 0.41
C ASN A 19 3.46 9.32 1.69
N VAL A 20 4.48 9.33 2.55
CA VAL A 20 4.45 8.71 3.89
C VAL A 20 3.28 9.18 4.75
N ASP A 21 2.77 10.40 4.51
CA ASP A 21 1.62 10.97 5.21
C ASP A 21 0.31 10.23 4.93
N LEU A 22 0.22 9.55 3.78
CA LEU A 22 -0.92 8.70 3.43
C LEU A 22 -0.89 7.37 4.19
N ILE A 23 0.28 6.95 4.69
CA ILE A 23 0.43 5.71 5.42
C ILE A 23 -0.05 5.92 6.86
N THR A 24 -1.20 5.34 7.15
CA THR A 24 -1.85 5.36 8.46
C THR A 24 -1.65 4.05 9.19
N ILE A 25 -1.78 4.05 10.51
CA ILE A 25 -1.77 2.82 11.30
C ILE A 25 -3.23 2.39 11.45
N PRO A 26 -3.62 1.19 10.99
CA PRO A 26 -5.00 0.75 11.11
C PRO A 26 -5.39 0.62 12.59
N PRO A 27 -6.65 0.94 12.95
CA PRO A 27 -7.10 0.93 14.34
C PRO A 27 -7.13 -0.47 14.96
N ASN A 28 -7.13 -1.51 14.14
CA ASN A 28 -7.16 -2.89 14.58
C ASN A 28 -5.91 -3.61 14.09
N LYS A 29 -5.08 -4.08 15.03
CA LYS A 29 -3.82 -4.81 14.78
C LYS A 29 -3.98 -6.04 13.88
N LYS A 30 -5.21 -6.55 13.72
CA LYS A 30 -5.52 -7.63 12.79
C LYS A 30 -5.33 -7.24 11.32
N PHE A 31 -5.42 -5.95 11.00
CA PHE A 31 -5.17 -5.41 9.66
C PHE A 31 -3.71 -4.99 9.47
N GLY A 32 -2.79 -5.45 10.32
CA GLY A 32 -1.36 -5.13 10.22
C GLY A 32 -0.97 -3.86 10.96
N ASP A 33 0.25 -3.40 10.70
CA ASP A 33 0.85 -2.23 11.35
C ASP A 33 0.70 -0.96 10.51
N PHE A 34 0.54 -1.09 9.20
CA PHE A 34 0.47 0.02 8.25
C PHE A 34 -0.68 -0.20 7.26
N SER A 35 -1.30 0.89 6.84
CA SER A 35 -2.38 0.90 5.86
C SER A 35 -2.21 2.09 4.92
N CYS A 36 -2.16 1.81 3.63
CA CYS A 36 -2.00 2.80 2.58
C CYS A 36 -3.26 2.88 1.70
N PRO A 37 -3.95 4.04 1.65
CA PRO A 37 -5.07 4.27 0.75
C PRO A 37 -4.61 4.49 -0.69
N MET A 38 -5.16 3.74 -1.64
CA MET A 38 -4.80 3.82 -3.08
C MET A 38 -5.75 4.69 -3.91
N PHE A 39 -6.62 5.48 -3.29
CA PHE A 39 -7.62 6.31 -3.98
C PHE A 39 -7.01 7.35 -4.92
N SER A 40 -5.85 7.90 -4.57
CA SER A 40 -5.16 8.92 -5.36
C SER A 40 -4.80 8.42 -6.77
N PHE A 41 -4.49 7.13 -6.91
CA PHE A 41 -4.08 6.53 -8.19
C PHE A 41 -5.26 6.04 -9.03
N ALA A 42 -6.45 5.94 -8.44
CA ALA A 42 -7.62 5.45 -9.17
C ALA A 42 -7.95 6.33 -10.38
N LYS A 43 -7.80 7.65 -10.23
CA LYS A 43 -8.04 8.62 -11.30
C LYS A 43 -6.95 8.57 -12.39
N GLU A 44 -5.70 8.38 -11.99
CA GLU A 44 -4.55 8.35 -12.89
C GLU A 44 -4.52 7.07 -13.73
N LEU A 45 -4.72 5.91 -13.08
CA LEU A 45 -4.72 4.61 -13.74
C LEU A 45 -6.05 4.25 -14.39
N LYS A 46 -7.11 5.07 -14.19
CA LYS A 46 -8.49 4.79 -14.61
C LYS A 46 -8.95 3.39 -14.18
N LYS A 47 -8.47 2.93 -13.02
CA LYS A 47 -8.76 1.63 -12.41
C LYS A 47 -9.36 1.85 -11.03
N SER A 48 -10.18 0.91 -10.58
CA SER A 48 -10.71 0.98 -9.23
C SER A 48 -9.57 0.90 -8.20
N PRO A 49 -9.59 1.69 -7.12
CA PRO A 49 -8.53 1.65 -6.12
C PRO A 49 -8.38 0.27 -5.48
N ASN A 50 -9.49 -0.49 -5.40
CA ASN A 50 -9.48 -1.89 -4.99
C ASN A 50 -8.64 -2.79 -5.92
N GLN A 51 -8.84 -2.66 -7.23
CA GLN A 51 -8.03 -3.40 -8.20
C GLN A 51 -6.56 -3.01 -8.11
N ILE A 52 -6.26 -1.73 -7.93
CA ILE A 52 -4.88 -1.24 -7.79
C ILE A 52 -4.22 -1.84 -6.55
N ALA A 53 -4.89 -1.79 -5.39
CA ALA A 53 -4.38 -2.37 -4.16
C ALA A 53 -4.14 -3.88 -4.29
N GLN A 54 -5.04 -4.61 -4.93
CA GLN A 54 -4.90 -6.05 -5.16
C GLN A 54 -3.75 -6.40 -6.12
N ASP A 55 -3.62 -5.64 -7.21
CA ASP A 55 -2.56 -5.81 -8.20
C ASP A 55 -1.19 -5.51 -7.57
N LEU A 56 -1.12 -4.47 -6.73
CA LEU A 56 0.07 -4.13 -5.95
C LEU A 56 0.38 -5.17 -4.90
N CYS A 57 -0.60 -5.64 -4.13
CA CYS A 57 -0.41 -6.71 -3.15
C CYS A 57 0.17 -7.99 -3.79
N SER A 58 -0.21 -8.28 -5.04
CA SER A 58 0.30 -9.43 -5.79
C SER A 58 1.71 -9.22 -6.35
N LYS A 59 2.11 -7.96 -6.57
CA LYS A 59 3.43 -7.58 -7.11
C LYS A 59 4.44 -7.25 -6.02
N LEU A 60 3.97 -6.72 -4.91
CA LEU A 60 4.76 -6.37 -3.75
C LEU A 60 5.00 -7.64 -2.95
N SER A 61 6.26 -8.05 -2.88
CA SER A 61 6.69 -9.15 -2.05
C SER A 61 8.09 -8.81 -1.59
N ASP A 62 8.26 -8.58 -0.30
CA ASP A 62 9.53 -8.17 0.26
C ASP A 62 9.73 -8.90 1.59
N SER A 63 10.92 -9.46 1.78
CA SER A 63 11.29 -10.26 2.95
C SER A 63 11.26 -9.48 4.27
N ASN A 64 11.18 -8.14 4.20
CA ASN A 64 11.02 -7.27 5.37
C ASN A 64 9.56 -7.17 5.87
N PHE A 65 8.57 -7.62 5.07
CA PHE A 65 7.16 -7.57 5.43
C PHE A 65 6.63 -8.99 5.61
N GLU A 66 6.05 -9.27 6.77
CA GLU A 66 5.55 -10.62 7.09
C GLU A 66 4.33 -10.99 6.24
N LYS A 67 3.46 -10.01 6.00
CA LYS A 67 2.26 -10.18 5.18
C LYS A 67 1.87 -8.84 4.55
N ILE A 68 1.50 -8.90 3.27
CA ILE A 68 0.90 -7.79 2.55
C ILE A 68 -0.49 -8.28 2.12
N VAL A 69 -1.52 -7.50 2.43
CA VAL A 69 -2.92 -7.84 2.16
C VAL A 69 -3.65 -6.61 1.62
N SER A 70 -4.26 -6.74 0.46
CA SER A 70 -5.21 -5.74 -0.03
C SER A 70 -6.60 -5.96 0.58
N GLU A 71 -7.12 -4.99 1.30
CA GLU A 71 -8.50 -4.96 1.81
C GLU A 71 -9.25 -3.80 1.17
N GLY A 72 -9.98 -4.10 0.09
CA GLY A 72 -10.65 -3.08 -0.70
C GLY A 72 -9.64 -2.05 -1.25
N PRO A 73 -9.86 -0.74 -1.09
CA PRO A 73 -8.97 0.30 -1.61
C PRO A 73 -7.71 0.54 -0.75
N TYR A 74 -7.51 -0.25 0.31
CA TYR A 74 -6.39 -0.14 1.24
C TYR A 74 -5.40 -1.28 1.04
N LEU A 75 -4.11 -0.95 1.07
CA LEU A 75 -3.02 -1.90 1.12
C LEU A 75 -2.48 -1.96 2.54
N ASN A 76 -2.59 -3.13 3.17
CA ASN A 76 -2.18 -3.42 4.54
C ASN A 76 -0.95 -4.33 4.57
#